data_AF-A0AAD5C002-F1
#
_entry.id   AF-A0AAD5C002-F1
#
_cell.length_a   1.000
_cell.length_b   1.000
_cell.length_c   1.000
_cell.angle_alpha   90.00
_cell.angle_beta   90.00
_cell.angle_gamma   90.00
#
_symmetry.space_group_name_H-M   'P 1'
#
loop_
_entity.id
_entity.type
_entity.pdbx_description
1 polymer ?
#
loop_
_entity_poly.entity_id
_entity_poly.type
_entity_poly.pdbx_seq_one_letter_code
_entity_poly.pdbx_strand_id
1 'polypeptide(L)'
;MATSSPPSSTASLCFPATSAAVTTRSSFHLTNSSNNTFLRCRRSRHLTRLKVRKSVIRSDLDRDVSDMRTNAPKGLFPPEPEHYRGPKLKVAIIGAGLAGMSTAVELLDQGHEISFSEWFMSKGGTRTSIQRMWDPVAYALGFIDCDNISARCMLTIFSLFATKTEASLLRMLKGSPDVYLSGPIRDYIIEKGGRFHLRWGCREILYEKSANGDTYVTGLAMSKATQKKIVKADAYIAACDVPGIKRLLPSNWREWEFFDNIYKLVGVPVVTVQLRYNGWVTELQDLERSRQLRQAAGLDNLLYTPDADFSCFADLALASPEDYYIEGQGSLLQCVLTPGDPYMPLPNEEIISRVSKQVLALFPSSQGLEVTWSSVVKIGQSLYREGPGKDPFRPDQKTPVKNFFLAGSYTKQDYIDSMEGATLSGRQASAFVCDAGEELAALRKQLAAIQSIDNIGVDELSLV
;
A
#
# COMPACT_ATOMS: atom_id res chain seq x y z
N MET A 1 58.35 1.95 24.35
CA MET A 1 58.54 1.02 23.21
C MET A 1 57.18 0.73 22.61
N ALA A 2 57.03 1.05 21.32
CA ALA A 2 55.99 0.68 20.34
C ALA A 2 54.50 0.83 20.74
N THR A 3 53.75 1.85 20.32
CA THR A 3 53.20 2.20 18.98
C THR A 3 52.13 1.26 18.43
N SER A 4 50.88 1.74 18.34
CA SER A 4 50.10 1.76 17.08
C SER A 4 48.91 2.73 17.18
N SER A 5 48.65 3.41 16.06
CA SER A 5 47.98 4.70 15.89
C SER A 5 46.47 4.58 15.61
N PRO A 6 45.69 5.68 15.71
CA PRO A 6 44.28 5.73 15.33
C PRO A 6 44.11 6.04 13.83
N PRO A 7 43.05 5.60 13.13
CA PRO A 7 42.70 6.19 11.85
C PRO A 7 41.87 7.45 12.07
N SER A 8 42.56 8.57 11.84
CA SER A 8 42.09 9.85 11.30
C SER A 8 40.58 10.00 11.01
N SER A 9 40.00 11.03 11.64
CA SER A 9 38.86 11.76 11.09
C SER A 9 39.22 12.29 9.70
N THR A 10 38.36 12.03 8.72
CA THR A 10 38.35 12.76 7.45
C THR A 10 37.06 13.55 7.38
N ALA A 11 37.18 14.85 7.63
CA ALA A 11 36.13 15.83 7.42
C ALA A 11 35.76 15.84 5.93
N SER A 12 34.47 15.64 5.62
CA SER A 12 33.95 15.95 4.29
C SER A 12 33.46 17.40 4.30
N LEU A 13 34.19 18.25 3.59
CA LEU A 13 33.85 19.65 3.33
C LEU A 13 32.56 19.72 2.50
N CYS A 14 31.61 20.54 2.97
CA CYS A 14 30.43 20.91 2.20
C CYS A 14 30.78 22.06 1.24
N PHE A 15 30.58 21.85 -0.06
CA PHE A 15 30.53 22.94 -1.04
C PHE A 15 29.08 23.11 -1.51
N PRO A 16 28.43 24.27 -1.29
CA PRO A 16 27.21 24.59 -2.02
C PRO A 16 27.57 24.85 -3.48
N ALA A 17 27.01 24.07 -4.40
CA ALA A 17 27.03 24.43 -5.82
C ALA A 17 26.02 25.56 -6.04
N THR A 18 26.56 26.77 -6.14
CA THR A 18 25.86 27.96 -6.60
C THR A 18 25.24 27.68 -7.96
N SER A 19 23.94 27.98 -8.09
CA SER A 19 23.23 27.98 -9.36
C SER A 19 24.02 28.75 -10.40
N ALA A 20 24.31 28.14 -11.54
CA ALA A 20 24.84 28.82 -12.71
C ALA A 20 23.81 29.86 -13.17
N ALA A 21 24.05 31.11 -12.78
CA ALA A 21 23.39 32.26 -13.36
C ALA A 21 23.77 32.33 -14.83
N VAL A 22 22.79 32.14 -15.72
CA VAL A 22 22.92 32.47 -17.13
C VAL A 22 23.01 33.99 -17.24
N THR A 23 24.24 34.48 -17.40
CA THR A 23 24.57 35.85 -17.80
C THR A 23 24.09 36.07 -19.23
N THR A 24 22.97 36.77 -19.39
CA THR A 24 22.69 37.54 -20.61
C THR A 24 22.98 39.01 -20.31
N ARG A 25 24.18 39.45 -20.71
CA ARG A 25 24.50 40.88 -20.86
C ARG A 25 23.72 41.42 -22.06
N SER A 26 22.72 42.23 -21.80
CA SER A 26 22.32 43.30 -22.72
C SER A 26 22.29 44.61 -21.93
N SER A 27 23.31 45.42 -22.16
CA SER A 27 23.57 46.72 -21.58
C SER A 27 22.46 47.71 -21.95
N PHE A 28 21.81 48.31 -20.95
CA PHE A 28 21.22 49.65 -21.07
C PHE A 28 21.41 50.40 -19.75
N HIS A 29 22.28 51.40 -19.79
CA HIS A 29 22.41 52.42 -18.76
C HIS A 29 21.12 53.23 -18.66
N LEU A 30 20.66 53.51 -17.45
CA LEU A 30 19.96 54.75 -17.11
C LEU A 30 20.13 55.02 -15.61
N THR A 31 20.87 56.09 -15.33
CA THR A 31 21.04 56.73 -14.03
C THR A 31 19.72 57.37 -13.59
N ASN A 32 19.47 57.38 -12.29
CA ASN A 32 18.35 58.10 -11.70
C ASN A 32 18.91 59.09 -10.67
N SER A 33 18.77 60.40 -10.90
CA SER A 33 18.58 61.34 -9.80
C SER A 33 17.94 62.65 -10.27
N SER A 34 16.83 62.97 -9.60
CA SER A 34 16.43 64.29 -9.08
C SER A 34 16.48 65.52 -10.00
N ASN A 35 15.31 66.10 -10.30
CA ASN A 35 14.91 67.38 -9.67
C ASN A 35 13.49 67.84 -10.03
N ASN A 36 12.92 68.58 -9.08
CA ASN A 36 11.68 69.36 -9.08
C ASN A 36 11.32 70.03 -10.42
N THR A 37 10.04 70.18 -10.73
CA THR A 37 9.22 71.39 -10.44
C THR A 37 7.92 71.36 -11.26
N PHE A 38 6.82 71.81 -10.64
CA PHE A 38 5.49 72.04 -11.21
C PHE A 38 5.47 72.86 -12.51
N LEU A 39 4.64 72.48 -13.48
CA LEU A 39 3.82 73.42 -14.27
C LEU A 39 2.71 72.72 -15.08
N ARG A 40 1.66 73.51 -15.34
CA ARG A 40 0.29 73.14 -15.64
C ARG A 40 0.02 73.20 -17.16
N CYS A 41 -0.82 72.28 -17.64
CA CYS A 41 -1.84 72.47 -18.69
C CYS A 41 -1.48 72.44 -20.21
N ARG A 42 -2.33 71.68 -20.91
CA ARG A 42 -2.92 71.86 -22.27
C ARG A 42 -2.20 71.34 -23.54
N ARG A 43 -2.81 70.26 -24.06
CA ARG A 43 -3.15 69.92 -25.47
C ARG A 43 -2.33 70.56 -26.60
N SER A 44 -1.75 69.71 -27.46
CA SER A 44 -2.05 69.75 -28.90
C SER A 44 -1.82 68.37 -29.54
N ARG A 45 -2.75 67.99 -30.41
CA ARG A 45 -2.73 66.76 -31.22
C ARG A 45 -1.85 66.99 -32.43
N HIS A 46 -0.96 66.05 -32.78
CA HIS A 46 -0.68 65.74 -34.19
C HIS A 46 -0.42 64.23 -34.36
N LEU A 47 -1.22 63.66 -35.26
CA LEU A 47 -1.23 62.25 -35.63
C LEU A 47 -0.10 61.97 -36.63
N THR A 48 0.78 61.02 -36.31
CA THR A 48 1.59 60.32 -37.30
C THR A 48 1.26 58.84 -37.21
N ARG A 49 0.56 58.34 -38.24
CA ARG A 49 0.01 56.99 -38.34
C ARG A 49 1.13 55.99 -38.68
N LEU A 50 1.76 55.38 -37.67
CA LEU A 50 2.64 54.22 -37.86
C LEU A 50 1.78 52.98 -38.14
N LYS A 51 1.88 52.43 -39.36
CA LYS A 51 1.33 51.12 -39.71
C LYS A 51 2.14 50.04 -39.00
N VAL A 52 1.64 49.52 -37.88
CA VAL A 52 2.12 48.27 -37.29
C VAL A 52 1.45 47.11 -38.02
N ARG A 53 2.21 46.31 -38.78
CA ARG A 53 1.76 44.98 -39.23
C ARG A 53 1.62 44.11 -37.98
N LYS A 54 0.39 43.82 -37.55
CA LYS A 54 0.13 42.70 -36.62
C LYS A 54 0.34 41.41 -37.39
N SER A 55 1.46 40.71 -37.16
CA SER A 55 1.54 39.28 -37.45
C SER A 55 0.65 38.55 -36.45
N VAL A 56 -0.47 38.04 -36.92
CA VAL A 56 -1.26 37.06 -36.16
C VAL A 56 -0.63 35.71 -36.46
N ILE A 57 0.12 35.16 -35.50
CA ILE A 57 0.49 33.74 -35.54
C ILE A 57 -0.78 32.99 -35.11
N ARG A 58 -1.45 32.34 -36.07
CA ARG A 58 -2.46 31.32 -35.77
C ARG A 58 -1.71 30.00 -35.64
N SER A 59 -1.47 29.54 -34.41
CA SER A 59 -1.16 28.14 -34.16
C SER A 59 -2.48 27.38 -34.18
N ASP A 60 -2.77 26.70 -35.28
CA ASP A 60 -3.88 25.77 -35.37
C ASP A 60 -3.41 24.44 -34.75
N LEU A 61 -3.70 24.24 -33.47
CA LEU A 61 -3.28 23.07 -32.68
C LEU A 61 -3.72 21.74 -33.33
N ASP A 62 -4.76 21.75 -34.16
CA ASP A 62 -5.30 20.55 -34.80
C ASP A 62 -4.46 20.06 -35.99
N ARG A 63 -3.54 20.87 -36.53
CA ARG A 63 -2.68 20.46 -37.67
C ARG A 63 -1.31 19.92 -37.27
N ASP A 64 -0.84 20.23 -36.06
CA ASP A 64 0.50 19.84 -35.58
C ASP A 64 0.48 18.73 -34.51
N VAL A 65 -0.70 18.19 -34.15
CA VAL A 65 -0.81 17.05 -33.24
C VAL A 65 -1.08 15.78 -34.04
N SER A 66 -0.11 14.87 -34.08
CA SER A 66 -0.31 13.54 -34.65
C SER A 66 -1.33 12.75 -33.82
N ASP A 67 -2.30 12.11 -34.47
CA ASP A 67 -3.24 11.20 -33.81
C ASP A 67 -2.50 9.96 -33.29
N MET A 68 -2.21 9.97 -31.99
CA MET A 68 -1.49 8.90 -31.28
C MET A 68 -2.33 7.63 -31.10
N ARG A 69 -3.62 7.61 -31.48
CA ARG A 69 -4.44 6.39 -31.45
C ARG A 69 -4.08 5.44 -32.59
N THR A 70 -3.59 5.97 -33.72
CA THR A 70 -3.28 5.18 -34.92
C THR A 70 -1.79 5.13 -35.26
N ASN A 71 -1.00 6.15 -34.87
CA ASN A 71 0.41 6.30 -35.25
C ASN A 71 1.40 6.23 -34.08
N ALA A 72 1.03 5.64 -32.94
CA ALA A 72 1.98 5.44 -31.84
C ALA A 72 3.15 4.55 -32.32
N PRO A 73 4.41 5.03 -32.29
CA PRO A 73 5.56 4.18 -32.59
C PRO A 73 5.60 3.00 -31.62
N LYS A 74 5.85 1.81 -32.13
CA LYS A 74 6.08 0.61 -31.30
C LYS A 74 7.28 0.88 -30.40
N GLY A 75 7.02 1.12 -29.12
CA GLY A 75 8.03 1.33 -28.08
C GLY A 75 8.43 2.81 -27.90
N LEU A 76 7.52 3.63 -27.38
CA LEU A 76 7.90 4.91 -26.74
C LEU A 76 8.65 4.68 -25.42
N PHE A 77 8.53 3.46 -24.88
CA PHE A 77 9.22 2.98 -23.69
C PHE A 77 10.11 1.80 -24.11
N PRO A 78 11.39 1.79 -23.70
CA PRO A 78 12.22 0.60 -23.86
C PRO A 78 11.59 -0.60 -23.14
N PRO A 79 11.92 -1.85 -23.53
CA PRO A 79 11.54 -3.02 -22.74
C PRO A 79 12.06 -2.87 -21.30
N GLU A 80 11.32 -3.41 -20.33
CA GLU A 80 11.75 -3.38 -18.93
C GLU A 80 13.16 -3.97 -18.78
N PRO A 81 14.01 -3.38 -17.93
CA PRO A 81 15.37 -3.88 -17.74
C PRO A 81 15.37 -5.33 -17.26
N GLU A 82 16.25 -6.16 -17.82
CA GLU A 82 16.44 -7.53 -17.31
C GLU A 82 16.86 -7.51 -15.83
N HIS A 83 16.36 -8.48 -15.06
CA HIS A 83 16.63 -8.56 -13.63
C HIS A 83 18.14 -8.70 -13.36
N TYR A 84 18.69 -7.77 -12.58
CA TYR A 84 20.09 -7.68 -12.22
C TYR A 84 20.51 -8.87 -11.36
N ARG A 85 21.40 -9.71 -11.90
CA ARG A 85 21.92 -10.91 -11.23
C ARG A 85 23.27 -10.69 -10.53
N GLY A 86 23.76 -9.46 -10.50
CA GLY A 86 25.05 -9.10 -9.91
C GLY A 86 24.97 -8.86 -8.39
N PRO A 87 26.12 -8.58 -7.74
CA PRO A 87 26.14 -8.25 -6.32
C PRO A 87 25.44 -6.90 -6.06
N LYS A 88 24.75 -6.78 -4.91
CA LYS A 88 24.11 -5.52 -4.49
C LYS A 88 25.12 -4.37 -4.48
N LEU A 89 24.78 -3.28 -5.17
CA LEU A 89 25.62 -2.08 -5.23
C LEU A 89 25.08 -1.01 -4.28
N LYS A 90 26.00 -0.20 -3.72
CA LYS A 90 25.65 1.05 -3.02
C LYS A 90 25.57 2.16 -4.06
N VAL A 91 24.36 2.65 -4.34
CA VAL A 91 24.13 3.66 -5.39
C VAL A 91 23.72 4.99 -4.76
N ALA A 92 24.46 6.06 -5.08
CA ALA A 92 24.09 7.42 -4.74
C ALA A 92 23.36 8.07 -5.91
N ILE A 93 22.16 8.60 -5.69
CA ILE A 93 21.37 9.28 -6.71
C ILE A 93 21.33 10.77 -6.35
N ILE A 94 21.69 11.66 -7.28
CA ILE A 94 21.61 13.11 -7.07
C ILE A 94 20.36 13.66 -7.81
N GLY A 95 19.53 14.43 -7.10
CA GLY A 95 18.25 14.97 -7.60
C GLY A 95 17.02 14.12 -7.23
N ALA A 96 15.93 14.78 -6.84
CA ALA A 96 14.68 14.15 -6.35
C ALA A 96 13.46 14.38 -7.27
N GLY A 97 13.69 14.89 -8.49
CA GLY A 97 12.63 14.97 -9.51
C GLY A 97 12.23 13.58 -10.04
N LEU A 98 11.31 13.54 -11.00
CA LEU A 98 10.76 12.29 -11.58
C LEU A 98 11.85 11.31 -12.04
N ALA A 99 12.92 11.81 -12.68
CA ALA A 99 14.03 10.96 -13.11
C ALA A 99 14.74 10.28 -11.92
N GLY A 100 15.03 11.03 -10.86
CA GLY A 100 15.69 10.49 -9.67
C GLY A 100 14.81 9.51 -8.88
N MET A 101 13.49 9.75 -8.84
CA MET A 101 12.54 8.82 -8.23
C MET A 101 12.39 7.54 -9.07
N SER A 102 12.27 7.67 -10.39
CA SER A 102 12.18 6.52 -11.30
C SER A 102 13.44 5.65 -11.24
N THR A 103 14.63 6.24 -11.24
CA THR A 103 15.88 5.49 -11.05
C THR A 103 15.95 4.79 -9.69
N ALA A 104 15.45 5.43 -8.63
CA ALA A 104 15.41 4.81 -7.30
C ALA A 104 14.46 3.60 -7.29
N VAL A 105 13.25 3.75 -7.83
CA VAL A 105 12.26 2.65 -7.94
C VAL A 105 12.84 1.49 -8.73
N GLU A 106 13.44 1.74 -9.90
CA GLU A 106 14.04 0.69 -10.71
C GLU A 106 15.17 -0.03 -9.95
N LEU A 107 16.11 0.70 -9.33
CA LEU A 107 17.17 0.06 -8.54
C LEU A 107 16.61 -0.74 -7.36
N LEU A 108 15.53 -0.29 -6.74
CA LEU A 108 14.88 -1.03 -5.67
C LEU A 108 14.25 -2.33 -6.17
N ASP A 109 13.61 -2.29 -7.34
CA ASP A 109 13.04 -3.47 -8.02
C ASP A 109 14.13 -4.44 -8.48
N GLN A 110 15.33 -3.92 -8.80
CA GLN A 110 16.55 -4.69 -9.07
C GLN A 110 17.24 -5.21 -7.78
N GLY A 111 16.61 -5.06 -6.61
CA GLY A 111 17.07 -5.66 -5.35
C GLY A 111 18.07 -4.82 -4.55
N HIS A 112 18.26 -3.53 -4.88
CA HIS A 112 19.04 -2.62 -4.05
C HIS A 112 18.23 -2.20 -2.81
N GLU A 113 18.83 -2.31 -1.63
CA GLU A 113 18.14 -2.13 -0.34
C GLU A 113 18.41 -0.74 0.22
N ILE A 114 17.39 0.10 0.28
CA ILE A 114 17.48 1.40 0.98
C ILE A 114 16.19 1.64 1.77
N SER A 115 16.33 2.05 3.03
CA SER A 115 15.17 2.51 3.80
C SER A 115 14.68 3.86 3.26
N PHE A 116 13.44 4.21 3.55
CA PHE A 116 12.92 5.51 3.15
C PHE A 116 13.71 6.65 3.81
N SER A 117 14.12 6.50 5.07
CA SER A 117 14.97 7.48 5.76
C SER A 117 16.31 7.69 5.07
N GLU A 118 17.02 6.61 4.72
CA GLU A 118 18.31 6.71 4.03
C GLU A 118 18.16 7.41 2.68
N TRP A 119 17.12 7.03 1.91
CA TRP A 119 16.81 7.68 0.66
C TRP A 119 16.49 9.16 0.85
N PHE A 120 15.60 9.50 1.78
CA PHE A 120 15.14 10.87 2.00
C PHE A 120 16.28 11.80 2.50
N MET A 121 17.10 11.33 3.44
CA MET A 121 18.26 12.07 3.93
C MET A 121 19.29 12.31 2.81
N SER A 122 19.50 11.34 1.91
CA SER A 122 20.39 11.51 0.75
C SER A 122 19.95 12.62 -0.22
N LYS A 123 18.66 13.02 -0.15
CA LYS A 123 18.07 14.10 -0.97
C LYS A 123 18.02 15.45 -0.25
N GLY A 124 18.69 15.60 0.89
CA GLY A 124 18.66 16.83 1.68
C GLY A 124 17.49 16.92 2.67
N GLY A 125 16.79 15.79 2.90
CA GLY A 125 15.81 15.67 3.96
C GLY A 125 16.41 15.82 5.36
N THR A 126 15.57 16.11 6.34
CA THR A 126 15.97 16.25 7.75
C THR A 126 15.31 15.20 8.63
N ARG A 127 15.96 14.83 9.74
CA ARG A 127 15.39 13.91 10.74
C ARG A 127 14.10 14.44 11.35
N THR A 128 13.99 15.75 11.56
CA THR A 128 12.74 16.36 12.03
C THR A 128 11.60 16.16 11.04
N SER A 129 11.85 16.26 9.73
CA SER A 129 10.82 16.01 8.71
C SER A 129 10.41 14.55 8.70
N ILE A 130 11.36 13.62 8.88
CA ILE A 130 11.06 12.19 9.01
C ILE A 130 10.09 11.98 10.19
N GLN A 131 10.47 12.45 11.39
CA GLN A 131 9.68 12.24 12.61
C GLN A 131 8.31 12.90 12.58
N ARG A 132 8.21 14.12 12.02
CA ARG A 132 6.98 14.93 12.11
C ARG A 132 6.01 14.71 10.95
N MET A 133 6.48 14.24 9.81
CA MET A 133 5.66 14.11 8.59
C MET A 133 5.71 12.70 8.04
N TRP A 134 6.90 12.13 7.84
CA TRP A 134 7.01 10.87 7.09
C TRP A 134 6.75 9.62 7.92
N ASP A 135 7.13 9.60 9.20
CA ASP A 135 6.85 8.49 10.10
C ASP A 135 5.34 8.26 10.27
N PRO A 136 4.50 9.28 10.54
CA PRO A 136 3.04 9.10 10.55
C PRO A 136 2.49 8.48 9.25
N VAL A 137 3.07 8.84 8.09
CA VAL A 137 2.66 8.28 6.79
C VAL A 137 3.15 6.84 6.62
N ALA A 138 4.42 6.56 6.93
CA ALA A 138 5.00 5.23 6.85
C ALA A 138 4.26 4.24 7.77
N TYR A 139 3.94 4.69 8.98
CA TYR A 139 3.09 3.95 9.90
C TYR A 139 1.71 3.67 9.31
N ALA A 140 1.05 4.64 8.69
CA ALA A 140 -0.26 4.39 8.08
C ALA A 140 -0.22 3.46 6.86
N LEU A 141 0.90 3.41 6.13
CA LEU A 141 1.06 2.58 4.93
C LEU A 141 1.52 1.15 5.24
N GLY A 142 2.53 1.00 6.11
CA GLY A 142 3.22 -0.27 6.34
C GLY A 142 3.42 -0.64 7.81
N PHE A 143 2.84 0.12 8.74
CA PHE A 143 2.90 -0.10 10.20
C PHE A 143 4.32 -0.08 10.80
N ILE A 144 5.30 0.45 10.06
CA ILE A 144 6.70 0.58 10.47
C ILE A 144 7.22 1.98 10.09
N ASP A 145 8.24 2.46 10.81
CA ASP A 145 8.82 3.79 10.62
C ASP A 145 9.64 3.91 9.33
N CYS A 146 10.10 5.12 9.02
CA CYS A 146 10.90 5.40 7.82
C CYS A 146 12.29 4.73 7.83
N ASP A 147 12.85 4.41 9.00
CA ASP A 147 14.13 3.72 9.13
C ASP A 147 14.00 2.24 8.72
N ASN A 148 12.80 1.67 8.88
CA ASN A 148 12.52 0.26 8.64
C ASN A 148 11.72 -0.02 7.37
N ILE A 149 10.96 0.96 6.84
CA ILE A 149 10.21 0.80 5.59
C ILE A 149 11.11 0.93 4.36
N SER A 150 10.86 0.11 3.34
CA SER A 150 11.54 0.23 2.05
C SER A 150 11.19 1.56 1.38
N ALA A 151 12.18 2.23 0.81
CA ALA A 151 11.92 3.39 -0.04
C ALA A 151 10.99 3.03 -1.23
N ARG A 152 11.01 1.77 -1.70
CA ARG A 152 10.16 1.30 -2.81
C ARG A 152 8.69 1.49 -2.47
N CYS A 153 8.31 0.98 -1.30
CA CYS A 153 6.94 1.01 -0.78
C CYS A 153 6.41 2.46 -0.74
N MET A 154 7.19 3.37 -0.15
CA MET A 154 6.82 4.79 -0.08
C MET A 154 6.77 5.44 -1.47
N LEU A 155 7.82 5.28 -2.27
CA LEU A 155 7.93 5.93 -3.58
C LEU A 155 6.89 5.44 -4.58
N THR A 156 6.44 4.19 -4.51
CA THR A 156 5.32 3.69 -5.34
C THR A 156 4.06 4.52 -5.10
N ILE A 157 3.68 4.76 -3.84
CA ILE A 157 2.51 5.56 -3.49
C ILE A 157 2.67 7.03 -3.89
N PHE A 158 3.82 7.63 -3.58
CA PHE A 158 4.04 9.04 -3.93
C PHE A 158 4.19 9.28 -5.43
N SER A 159 4.68 8.30 -6.20
CA SER A 159 4.68 8.36 -7.66
C SER A 159 3.24 8.33 -8.21
N LEU A 160 2.34 7.54 -7.61
CA LEU A 160 0.93 7.56 -7.98
C LEU A 160 0.29 8.92 -7.69
N PHE A 161 0.55 9.51 -6.51
CA PHE A 161 0.07 10.84 -6.17
C PHE A 161 0.61 11.93 -7.10
N ALA A 162 1.86 11.81 -7.53
CA ALA A 162 2.49 12.76 -8.45
C ALA A 162 1.95 12.65 -9.89
N THR A 163 1.44 11.48 -10.30
CA THR A 163 1.03 11.21 -11.68
C THR A 163 -0.47 11.34 -11.92
N LYS A 164 -1.31 11.25 -10.87
CA LYS A 164 -2.76 11.32 -10.97
C LYS A 164 -3.32 12.32 -9.95
N THR A 165 -3.94 13.39 -10.43
CA THR A 165 -4.47 14.49 -9.59
C THR A 165 -5.42 14.02 -8.48
N GLU A 166 -6.21 13.00 -8.76
CA GLU A 166 -7.20 12.47 -7.80
C GLU A 166 -6.67 11.30 -6.96
N ALA A 167 -5.45 10.81 -7.21
CA ALA A 167 -4.96 9.60 -6.54
C ALA A 167 -4.68 9.79 -5.05
N SER A 168 -4.53 11.04 -4.59
CA SER A 168 -4.38 11.36 -3.16
C SER A 168 -5.70 11.60 -2.43
N LEU A 169 -6.86 11.50 -3.11
CA LEU A 169 -8.16 11.60 -2.46
C LEU A 169 -8.43 10.35 -1.62
N LEU A 170 -8.56 10.55 -0.31
CA LEU A 170 -8.95 9.50 0.62
C LEU A 170 -10.46 9.50 0.81
N ARG A 171 -11.06 8.31 0.75
CA ARG A 171 -12.49 8.11 1.01
C ARG A 171 -12.66 7.03 2.05
N MET A 172 -13.45 7.32 3.06
CA MET A 172 -13.88 6.32 4.04
C MET A 172 -15.10 5.58 3.51
N LEU A 173 -15.13 4.26 3.74
CA LEU A 173 -16.34 3.50 3.48
C LEU A 173 -17.44 4.01 4.43
N LYS A 174 -18.65 4.21 3.92
CA LYS A 174 -19.72 4.89 4.65
C LYS A 174 -20.25 4.15 5.90
N GLY A 175 -19.89 2.88 6.06
CA GLY A 175 -20.24 2.04 7.21
C GLY A 175 -19.41 0.76 7.22
N SER A 176 -19.96 -0.31 7.80
CA SER A 176 -19.33 -1.62 7.92
C SER A 176 -18.86 -2.18 6.58
N PRO A 177 -17.58 -2.62 6.47
CA PRO A 177 -17.10 -3.34 5.30
C PRO A 177 -17.92 -4.58 4.95
N ASP A 178 -18.52 -5.27 5.93
CA ASP A 178 -19.37 -6.43 5.66
C ASP A 178 -20.62 -6.06 4.87
N VAL A 179 -21.24 -4.93 5.19
CA VAL A 179 -22.48 -4.47 4.57
C VAL A 179 -22.21 -3.76 3.24
N TYR A 180 -21.17 -2.92 3.19
CA TYR A 180 -20.96 -1.98 2.08
C TYR A 180 -19.83 -2.36 1.12
N LEU A 181 -19.08 -3.43 1.40
CA LEU A 181 -18.03 -3.92 0.51
C LEU A 181 -18.12 -5.42 0.26
N SER A 182 -17.88 -6.26 1.27
CA SER A 182 -17.83 -7.72 1.06
C SER A 182 -19.21 -8.36 0.86
N GLY A 183 -20.26 -7.81 1.45
CA GLY A 183 -21.65 -8.27 1.27
C GLY A 183 -22.10 -8.20 -0.19
N PRO A 184 -22.04 -7.03 -0.86
CA PRO A 184 -22.40 -6.90 -2.27
C PRO A 184 -21.57 -7.80 -3.18
N ILE A 185 -20.27 -7.95 -2.91
CA ILE A 185 -19.39 -8.87 -3.65
C ILE A 185 -19.83 -10.33 -3.46
N ARG A 186 -20.13 -10.73 -2.23
CA ARG A 186 -20.63 -12.07 -1.91
C ARG A 186 -21.93 -12.36 -2.64
N ASP A 187 -22.87 -11.42 -2.61
CA ASP A 187 -24.19 -11.59 -3.20
C ASP A 187 -24.07 -11.72 -4.73
N TYR A 188 -23.27 -10.88 -5.37
CA TYR A 188 -22.93 -11.01 -6.81
C TYR A 188 -22.36 -12.40 -7.15
N ILE A 189 -21.43 -12.93 -6.34
CA ILE A 189 -20.84 -14.25 -6.57
C ILE A 189 -21.89 -15.36 -6.42
N ILE A 190 -22.77 -15.28 -5.42
CA ILE A 190 -23.84 -16.26 -5.20
C ILE A 190 -24.85 -16.25 -6.35
N GLU A 191 -25.27 -15.08 -6.83
CA GLU A 191 -26.16 -14.92 -7.98
C GLU A 191 -25.59 -15.53 -9.27
N LYS A 192 -24.24 -15.56 -9.40
CA LYS A 192 -23.53 -16.22 -10.51
C LYS A 192 -23.27 -17.72 -10.27
N GLY A 193 -23.84 -18.30 -9.23
CA GLY A 193 -23.72 -19.73 -8.91
C GLY A 193 -22.50 -20.10 -8.06
N GLY A 194 -21.72 -19.11 -7.61
CA GLY A 194 -20.65 -19.30 -6.64
C GLY A 194 -21.19 -19.69 -5.27
N ARG A 195 -20.32 -20.26 -4.42
CA ARG A 195 -20.71 -20.82 -3.11
C ARG A 195 -19.75 -20.38 -2.03
N PHE A 196 -20.31 -19.95 -0.89
CA PHE A 196 -19.53 -19.63 0.31
C PHE A 196 -19.73 -20.71 1.37
N HIS A 197 -18.61 -21.23 1.89
CA HIS A 197 -18.61 -22.24 2.94
C HIS A 197 -17.94 -21.70 4.20
N LEU A 198 -18.67 -20.90 4.97
CA LEU A 198 -18.17 -20.30 6.20
C LEU A 198 -17.93 -21.34 7.31
N ARG A 199 -17.00 -21.04 8.21
CA ARG A 199 -16.57 -21.89 9.34
C ARG A 199 -15.94 -23.23 8.92
N TRP A 200 -15.50 -23.35 7.67
CA TRP A 200 -14.70 -24.48 7.19
C TRP A 200 -13.23 -24.05 7.08
N GLY A 201 -12.36 -24.69 7.86
CA GLY A 201 -10.93 -24.49 7.78
C GLY A 201 -10.28 -25.51 6.85
N CYS A 202 -9.45 -25.05 5.92
CA CYS A 202 -8.55 -25.92 5.16
C CYS A 202 -7.43 -26.40 6.08
N ARG A 203 -7.24 -27.72 6.18
CA ARG A 203 -6.26 -28.35 7.06
C ARG A 203 -5.03 -28.81 6.31
N GLU A 204 -5.21 -29.27 5.08
CA GLU A 204 -4.15 -29.87 4.29
C GLU A 204 -4.47 -29.75 2.79
N ILE A 205 -3.42 -29.48 2.01
CA ILE A 205 -3.41 -29.62 0.55
C ILE A 205 -3.02 -31.05 0.24
N LEU A 206 -3.94 -31.82 -0.37
CA LEU A 206 -3.65 -33.16 -0.84
C LEU A 206 -3.05 -33.05 -2.24
N TYR A 207 -1.89 -33.69 -2.47
CA TYR A 207 -1.17 -33.60 -3.73
C TYR A 207 -0.44 -34.91 -4.06
N GLU A 208 -0.18 -35.12 -5.34
CA GLU A 208 0.51 -36.28 -5.87
C GLU A 208 1.54 -35.86 -6.94
N LYS A 209 2.42 -36.78 -7.30
CA LYS A 209 3.36 -36.64 -8.43
C LYS A 209 2.89 -37.52 -9.57
N SER A 210 2.81 -36.95 -10.77
CA SER A 210 2.54 -37.67 -11.99
C SER A 210 3.73 -38.59 -12.36
N ALA A 211 3.51 -39.52 -13.30
CA ALA A 211 4.57 -40.37 -13.83
C ALA A 211 5.75 -39.59 -14.43
N ASN A 212 5.52 -38.35 -14.88
CA ASN A 212 6.54 -37.46 -15.43
C ASN A 212 7.27 -36.62 -14.37
N GLY A 213 6.92 -36.79 -13.08
CA GLY A 213 7.49 -36.04 -11.96
C GLY A 213 6.78 -34.73 -11.60
N ASP A 214 5.85 -34.26 -12.45
CA ASP A 214 5.08 -33.04 -12.18
C ASP A 214 4.17 -33.23 -10.96
N THR A 215 4.15 -32.25 -10.05
CA THR A 215 3.28 -32.24 -8.88
C THR A 215 1.93 -31.60 -9.20
N TYR A 216 0.84 -32.16 -8.68
CA TYR A 216 -0.52 -31.62 -8.83
C TYR A 216 -1.34 -31.82 -7.56
N VAL A 217 -2.29 -30.91 -7.32
CA VAL A 217 -3.22 -30.98 -6.18
C VAL A 217 -4.41 -31.89 -6.54
N THR A 218 -4.75 -32.81 -5.66
CA THR A 218 -5.88 -33.75 -5.79
C THR A 218 -7.10 -33.34 -4.99
N GLY A 219 -6.92 -32.50 -3.97
CA GLY A 219 -8.02 -31.96 -3.17
C GLY A 219 -7.57 -31.11 -1.99
N LEU A 220 -8.54 -30.44 -1.35
CA LEU A 220 -8.35 -29.74 -0.08
C LEU A 220 -9.08 -30.47 1.03
N ALA A 221 -8.36 -30.89 2.06
CA ALA A 221 -8.95 -31.47 3.25
C ALA A 221 -9.52 -30.35 4.13
N MET A 222 -10.85 -30.28 4.20
CA MET A 222 -11.60 -29.26 4.93
C MET A 222 -12.20 -29.83 6.21
N SER A 223 -12.27 -29.02 7.26
CA SER A 223 -12.95 -29.39 8.50
C SER A 223 -13.82 -28.27 9.08
N LYS A 224 -14.90 -28.65 9.75
CA LYS A 224 -15.79 -27.77 10.51
C LYS A 224 -16.34 -28.50 11.72
N ALA A 225 -15.98 -28.06 12.92
CA ALA A 225 -16.30 -28.78 14.15
C ALA A 225 -15.89 -30.27 14.04
N THR A 226 -16.84 -31.20 14.10
CA THR A 226 -16.61 -32.64 13.95
C THR A 226 -16.66 -33.14 12.50
N GLN A 227 -17.06 -32.30 11.55
CA GLN A 227 -17.21 -32.68 10.14
C GLN A 227 -15.90 -32.53 9.38
N LYS A 228 -15.63 -33.49 8.48
CA LYS A 228 -14.51 -33.47 7.54
C LYS A 228 -15.04 -33.73 6.13
N LYS A 229 -14.44 -33.09 5.13
CA LYS A 229 -14.69 -33.37 3.71
C LYS A 229 -13.45 -33.07 2.88
N ILE A 230 -13.34 -33.71 1.73
CA ILE A 230 -12.34 -33.36 0.71
C ILE A 230 -13.05 -32.58 -0.39
N VAL A 231 -12.53 -31.40 -0.71
CA VAL A 231 -13.01 -30.59 -1.85
C VAL A 231 -12.10 -30.88 -3.03
N LYS A 232 -12.69 -31.38 -4.12
CA LYS A 232 -12.01 -31.60 -5.41
C LYS A 232 -12.42 -30.51 -6.40
N ALA A 233 -11.47 -30.05 -7.20
CA ALA A 233 -11.66 -29.02 -8.22
C ALA A 233 -10.62 -29.18 -9.34
N ASP A 234 -10.86 -28.50 -10.47
CA ASP A 234 -9.91 -28.44 -11.59
C ASP A 234 -8.70 -27.55 -11.25
N ALA A 235 -8.92 -26.47 -10.51
CA ALA A 235 -7.92 -25.54 -10.03
C ALA A 235 -8.14 -25.20 -8.55
N TYR A 236 -7.07 -24.94 -7.83
CA TYR A 236 -7.05 -24.62 -6.42
C TYR A 236 -6.34 -23.28 -6.20
N ILE A 237 -6.97 -22.35 -5.48
CA ILE A 237 -6.41 -21.03 -5.20
C ILE A 237 -6.31 -20.85 -3.69
N ALA A 238 -5.12 -20.54 -3.19
CA ALA A 238 -4.93 -20.15 -1.80
C ALA A 238 -4.89 -18.62 -1.67
N ALA A 239 -6.03 -18.05 -1.27
CA ALA A 239 -6.19 -16.62 -0.98
C ALA A 239 -6.05 -16.35 0.54
N CYS A 240 -4.87 -16.64 1.10
CA CYS A 240 -4.60 -16.53 2.54
C CYS A 240 -3.73 -15.32 2.87
N ASP A 241 -3.69 -14.94 4.15
CA ASP A 241 -2.63 -14.06 4.67
C ASP A 241 -1.30 -14.82 4.77
N VAL A 242 -0.19 -14.10 5.00
CA VAL A 242 1.17 -14.70 5.12
C VAL A 242 1.23 -15.81 6.19
N PRO A 243 0.69 -15.63 7.42
CA PRO A 243 0.62 -16.72 8.39
C PRO A 243 -0.22 -17.91 7.91
N GLY A 244 -1.35 -17.66 7.25
CA GLY A 244 -2.26 -18.67 6.75
C GLY A 244 -1.64 -19.52 5.66
N ILE A 245 -1.00 -18.91 4.66
CA ILE A 245 -0.36 -19.66 3.58
C ILE A 245 0.83 -20.49 4.10
N LYS A 246 1.65 -19.96 5.00
CA LYS A 246 2.78 -20.71 5.60
C LYS A 246 2.34 -21.96 6.36
N ARG A 247 1.17 -21.90 6.99
CA ARG A 247 0.57 -23.03 7.69
C ARG A 247 -0.09 -24.02 6.74
N LEU A 248 -0.57 -23.56 5.59
CA LEU A 248 -1.30 -24.37 4.62
C LEU A 248 -0.37 -25.13 3.66
N LEU A 249 0.75 -24.54 3.27
CA LEU A 249 1.69 -25.14 2.32
C LEU A 249 2.32 -26.43 2.91
N PRO A 250 2.38 -27.53 2.11
CA PRO A 250 3.12 -28.72 2.50
C PRO A 250 4.58 -28.40 2.80
N SER A 251 5.13 -28.95 3.89
CA SER A 251 6.52 -28.70 4.29
C SER A 251 7.53 -29.07 3.20
N ASN A 252 7.25 -30.13 2.45
CA ASN A 252 8.12 -30.61 1.36
C ASN A 252 8.17 -29.64 0.18
N TRP A 253 7.16 -28.80 -0.03
CA TRP A 253 7.17 -27.81 -1.12
C TRP A 253 8.19 -26.70 -0.90
N ARG A 254 8.74 -26.57 0.31
CA ARG A 254 9.87 -25.66 0.59
C ARG A 254 11.17 -26.08 -0.09
N GLU A 255 11.22 -27.26 -0.71
CA GLU A 255 12.32 -27.62 -1.61
C GLU A 255 12.38 -26.71 -2.85
N TRP A 256 11.24 -26.13 -3.25
CA TRP A 256 11.17 -25.12 -4.29
C TRP A 256 11.38 -23.74 -3.68
N GLU A 257 12.40 -23.03 -4.18
CA GLU A 257 12.72 -21.65 -3.78
C GLU A 257 11.49 -20.73 -3.84
N PHE A 258 10.62 -20.92 -4.83
CA PHE A 258 9.34 -20.21 -4.97
C PHE A 258 8.51 -20.20 -3.67
N PHE A 259 8.34 -21.36 -3.04
CA PHE A 259 7.55 -21.46 -1.81
C PHE A 259 8.39 -21.15 -0.56
N ASP A 260 9.70 -21.42 -0.56
CA ASP A 260 10.56 -21.03 0.58
C ASP A 260 10.66 -19.51 0.74
N ASN A 261 10.60 -18.75 -0.36
CA ASN A 261 10.59 -17.29 -0.35
C ASN A 261 9.44 -16.71 0.49
N ILE A 262 8.27 -17.35 0.49
CA ILE A 262 7.12 -16.94 1.31
C ILE A 262 7.49 -16.95 2.81
N TYR A 263 8.35 -17.88 3.24
CA TYR A 263 8.79 -17.97 4.64
C TYR A 263 9.69 -16.80 5.07
N LYS A 264 10.25 -16.03 4.12
CA LYS A 264 11.05 -14.82 4.39
C LYS A 264 10.19 -13.57 4.63
N LEU A 265 8.90 -13.62 4.31
CA LEU A 265 7.92 -12.56 4.58
C LEU A 265 7.39 -12.70 6.01
N VAL A 266 7.43 -11.65 6.82
CA VAL A 266 6.99 -11.70 8.24
C VAL A 266 5.97 -10.62 8.47
N GLY A 267 4.84 -10.95 9.07
CA GLY A 267 3.79 -9.98 9.37
C GLY A 267 4.21 -8.96 10.44
N VAL A 268 3.67 -7.75 10.35
CA VAL A 268 3.82 -6.69 11.37
C VAL A 268 2.63 -6.74 12.34
N PRO A 269 2.84 -6.62 13.65
CA PRO A 269 1.74 -6.53 14.59
C PRO A 269 1.07 -5.15 14.55
N VAL A 270 -0.25 -5.14 14.67
CA VAL A 270 -1.06 -3.92 14.74
C VAL A 270 -2.14 -4.09 15.80
N VAL A 271 -2.42 -3.00 16.51
CA VAL A 271 -3.53 -2.94 17.46
C VAL A 271 -4.47 -1.81 17.05
N THR A 272 -5.76 -2.10 16.92
CA THR A 272 -6.79 -1.08 16.67
C THR A 272 -7.63 -0.92 17.92
N VAL A 273 -7.83 0.32 18.34
CA VAL A 273 -8.64 0.68 19.50
C VAL A 273 -9.81 1.53 19.04
N GLN A 274 -11.01 1.18 19.50
CA GLN A 274 -12.20 2.00 19.30
C GLN A 274 -12.69 2.53 20.65
N LEU A 275 -13.01 3.83 20.71
CA LEU A 275 -13.49 4.52 21.91
C LEU A 275 -14.77 5.30 21.58
N ARG A 276 -15.90 4.89 22.18
CA ARG A 276 -17.17 5.62 22.10
C ARG A 276 -17.27 6.57 23.29
N TYR A 277 -17.55 7.84 23.02
CA TYR A 277 -17.74 8.85 24.04
C TYR A 277 -19.21 9.24 24.23
N ASN A 278 -19.57 9.72 25.41
CA ASN A 278 -20.87 10.35 25.69
C ASN A 278 -20.95 11.83 25.23
N GLY A 279 -20.06 12.25 24.33
CA GLY A 279 -20.00 13.57 23.71
C GLY A 279 -19.02 13.56 22.53
N TRP A 280 -18.86 14.70 21.87
CA TRP A 280 -18.02 14.85 20.69
C TRP A 280 -16.58 15.17 21.06
N VAL A 281 -15.64 14.39 20.52
CA VAL A 281 -14.20 14.69 20.58
C VAL A 281 -13.85 15.49 19.34
N THR A 282 -13.59 16.79 19.54
CA THR A 282 -13.45 17.77 18.46
C THR A 282 -12.22 18.65 18.65
N GLU A 283 -11.79 19.29 17.56
CA GLU A 283 -10.77 20.34 17.52
C GLU A 283 -11.22 21.66 18.19
N LEU A 284 -12.51 21.77 18.54
CA LEU A 284 -13.09 22.97 19.12
C LEU A 284 -12.71 23.13 20.58
N GLN A 285 -12.47 24.37 21.00
CA GLN A 285 -12.26 24.74 22.40
C GLN A 285 -13.59 24.99 23.16
N ASP A 286 -14.72 24.91 22.45
CA ASP A 286 -16.06 25.08 23.01
C ASP A 286 -16.57 23.76 23.62
N LEU A 287 -16.46 23.66 24.94
CA LEU A 287 -16.89 22.48 25.68
C LEU A 287 -18.40 22.26 25.58
N GLU A 288 -19.23 23.30 25.65
CA GLU A 288 -20.69 23.12 25.60
C GLU A 288 -21.12 22.51 24.26
N ARG A 289 -20.54 23.00 23.16
CA ARG A 289 -20.79 22.47 21.81
C ARG A 289 -20.30 21.04 21.63
N SER A 290 -19.23 20.65 22.33
CA SER A 290 -18.75 19.27 22.32
C SER A 290 -19.62 18.33 23.18
N ARG A 291 -20.43 18.84 24.11
CA ARG A 291 -21.27 18.02 25.01
C ARG A 291 -22.68 17.79 24.49
N GLN A 292 -23.19 18.67 23.62
CA GLN A 292 -24.50 18.44 23.01
C GLN A 292 -24.49 17.22 22.08
N LEU A 293 -25.58 16.47 22.04
CA LEU A 293 -25.72 15.25 21.22
C LEU A 293 -26.79 15.39 20.12
N ARG A 294 -27.28 16.62 19.90
CA ARG A 294 -28.33 16.91 18.91
C ARG A 294 -27.78 16.97 17.49
N GLN A 295 -26.53 17.38 17.34
CA GLN A 295 -25.85 17.51 16.06
C GLN A 295 -24.43 16.96 16.17
N ALA A 296 -24.00 16.19 15.17
CA ALA A 296 -22.62 15.73 15.07
C ALA A 296 -21.66 16.92 14.92
N ALA A 297 -20.51 16.85 15.61
CA ALA A 297 -19.51 17.90 15.58
C ALA A 297 -18.11 17.28 15.60
N GLY A 298 -17.17 17.88 14.86
CA GLY A 298 -15.78 17.44 14.78
C GLY A 298 -15.28 17.33 13.34
N LEU A 299 -14.15 16.65 13.18
CA LEU A 299 -13.48 16.45 11.90
C LEU A 299 -14.03 15.21 11.16
N ASP A 300 -14.66 15.45 10.02
CA ASP A 300 -15.02 14.41 9.05
C ASP A 300 -13.84 14.15 8.09
N ASN A 301 -12.80 13.46 8.60
CA ASN A 301 -11.62 13.11 7.81
C ASN A 301 -10.83 11.95 8.43
N LEU A 302 -9.93 11.35 7.64
CA LEU A 302 -8.83 10.55 8.17
C LEU A 302 -7.73 11.49 8.66
N LEU A 303 -7.31 11.30 9.91
CA LEU A 303 -6.35 12.17 10.58
C LEU A 303 -5.04 11.43 10.84
N TYR A 304 -3.95 12.19 10.89
CA TYR A 304 -2.61 11.72 11.18
C TYR A 304 -2.03 12.52 12.32
N THR A 305 -1.26 11.87 13.20
CA THR A 305 -0.57 12.56 14.30
C THR A 305 0.83 11.99 14.53
N PRO A 306 1.85 12.86 14.73
CA PRO A 306 3.16 12.45 15.24
C PRO A 306 3.23 12.53 16.79
N ASP A 307 2.17 12.97 17.46
CA ASP A 307 2.16 13.29 18.89
C ASP A 307 1.41 12.24 19.74
N ALA A 308 1.09 11.09 19.15
CA ALA A 308 0.50 9.93 19.81
C ALA A 308 1.07 8.63 19.24
N ASP A 309 0.87 7.53 19.97
CA ASP A 309 1.28 6.18 19.57
C ASP A 309 0.37 5.60 18.47
N PHE A 310 -0.82 6.18 18.26
CA PHE A 310 -1.62 5.89 17.08
C PHE A 310 -1.26 6.85 15.95
N SER A 311 -0.98 6.31 14.76
CA SER A 311 -0.51 7.10 13.62
C SER A 311 -1.68 7.71 12.85
N CYS A 312 -2.62 6.87 12.43
CA CYS A 312 -3.84 7.27 11.75
C CYS A 312 -5.07 6.96 12.61
N PHE A 313 -6.04 7.88 12.58
CA PHE A 313 -7.28 7.75 13.32
C PHE A 313 -8.41 8.55 12.66
N ALA A 314 -9.65 8.19 12.98
CA ALA A 314 -10.83 8.90 12.50
C ALA A 314 -11.96 8.79 13.52
N ASP A 315 -12.85 9.78 13.54
CA ASP A 315 -14.17 9.64 14.18
C ASP A 315 -15.12 8.96 13.20
N LEU A 316 -15.39 7.68 13.41
CA LEU A 316 -16.26 6.90 12.53
C LEU A 316 -17.72 7.39 12.57
N ALA A 317 -18.16 8.04 13.65
CA ALA A 317 -19.49 8.63 13.71
C ALA A 317 -19.67 9.79 12.73
N LEU A 318 -18.57 10.38 12.26
CA LEU A 318 -18.56 11.43 11.23
C LEU A 318 -18.17 10.86 9.88
N ALA A 319 -17.03 10.16 9.81
CA ALA A 319 -16.43 9.74 8.55
C ALA A 319 -17.03 8.46 7.95
N SER A 320 -17.81 7.71 8.74
CA SER A 320 -18.44 6.45 8.32
C SER A 320 -19.83 6.31 8.96
N PRO A 321 -20.73 7.28 8.74
CA PRO A 321 -21.84 7.52 9.65
C PRO A 321 -22.96 6.47 9.56
N GLU A 322 -23.12 5.73 8.46
CA GLU A 322 -24.30 4.89 8.22
C GLU A 322 -24.52 3.82 9.30
N ASP A 323 -23.44 3.22 9.80
CA ASP A 323 -23.51 2.21 10.86
C ASP A 323 -22.91 2.70 12.19
N TYR A 324 -22.14 3.79 12.18
CA TYR A 324 -21.34 4.21 13.33
C TYR A 324 -21.80 5.53 13.97
N TYR A 325 -22.64 6.31 13.29
CA TYR A 325 -23.40 7.39 13.93
C TYR A 325 -24.61 6.79 14.65
N ILE A 326 -24.73 7.06 15.95
CA ILE A 326 -25.87 6.61 16.76
C ILE A 326 -26.48 7.85 17.41
N GLU A 327 -27.76 8.09 17.15
CA GLU A 327 -28.48 9.22 17.73
C GLU A 327 -28.41 9.17 19.27
N GLY A 328 -28.08 10.31 19.89
CA GLY A 328 -27.89 10.39 21.33
C GLY A 328 -26.58 9.77 21.83
N GLN A 329 -25.64 9.43 20.95
CA GLN A 329 -24.26 9.10 21.32
C GLN A 329 -23.27 10.09 20.68
N GLY A 330 -22.08 10.17 21.27
CA GLY A 330 -20.99 11.00 20.76
C GLY A 330 -20.04 10.25 19.83
N SER A 331 -18.82 10.78 19.75
CA SER A 331 -17.75 10.30 18.87
C SER A 331 -17.44 8.82 19.03
N LEU A 332 -17.13 8.15 17.91
CA LEU A 332 -16.47 6.84 17.87
C LEU A 332 -15.09 6.99 17.26
N LEU A 333 -14.09 7.22 18.09
CA LEU A 333 -12.72 7.27 17.61
C LEU A 333 -12.21 5.87 17.33
N GLN A 334 -11.71 5.64 16.12
CA GLN A 334 -10.90 4.47 15.78
C GLN A 334 -9.44 4.91 15.64
N CYS A 335 -8.58 4.37 16.50
CA CYS A 335 -7.16 4.70 16.58
C CYS A 335 -6.31 3.46 16.23
N VAL A 336 -5.40 3.59 15.26
CA VAL A 336 -4.52 2.51 14.82
C VAL A 336 -3.13 2.67 15.44
N LEU A 337 -2.78 1.78 16.37
CA LEU A 337 -1.51 1.78 17.11
C LEU A 337 -0.41 1.06 16.31
N THR A 338 0.60 1.83 15.94
CA THR A 338 1.70 1.40 15.05
C THR A 338 2.98 2.14 15.48
N PRO A 339 4.05 1.44 15.92
CA PRO A 339 4.19 -0.02 15.96
C PRO A 339 3.27 -0.69 17.00
N GLY A 340 2.71 -1.86 16.66
CA GLY A 340 1.80 -2.60 17.55
C GLY A 340 2.52 -3.43 18.63
N ASP A 341 3.80 -3.75 18.45
CA ASP A 341 4.59 -4.63 19.34
C ASP A 341 4.49 -4.24 20.84
N PRO A 342 4.63 -2.95 21.24
CA PRO A 342 4.58 -2.56 22.64
C PRO A 342 3.23 -2.82 23.32
N TYR A 343 2.16 -2.92 22.53
CA TYR A 343 0.78 -3.07 22.98
C TYR A 343 0.30 -4.52 23.00
N MET A 344 0.93 -5.41 22.23
CA MET A 344 0.56 -6.82 22.17
C MET A 344 0.47 -7.51 23.54
N PRO A 345 1.45 -7.36 24.46
CA PRO A 345 1.41 -8.04 25.76
C PRO A 345 0.49 -7.40 26.80
N LEU A 346 0.00 -6.17 26.58
CA LEU A 346 -0.76 -5.43 27.59
C LEU A 346 -2.22 -5.90 27.70
N PRO A 347 -2.86 -5.89 28.88
CA PRO A 347 -4.30 -6.07 29.00
C PRO A 347 -5.10 -5.00 28.24
N ASN A 348 -6.29 -5.33 27.74
CA ASN A 348 -7.08 -4.40 26.92
C ASN A 348 -7.40 -3.10 27.66
N GLU A 349 -7.71 -3.17 28.96
CA GLU A 349 -8.04 -2.03 29.81
C GLU A 349 -6.86 -1.05 29.93
N GLU A 350 -5.63 -1.57 29.97
CA GLU A 350 -4.43 -0.74 29.99
C GLU A 350 -4.23 -0.01 28.66
N ILE A 351 -4.47 -0.70 27.54
CA ILE A 351 -4.40 -0.12 26.19
C ILE A 351 -5.43 1.00 26.06
N ILE A 352 -6.69 0.75 26.45
CA ILE A 352 -7.78 1.74 26.43
C ILE A 352 -7.41 2.97 27.27
N SER A 353 -6.89 2.76 28.49
CA SER A 353 -6.46 3.84 29.37
C SER A 353 -5.35 4.70 28.76
N ARG A 354 -4.35 4.07 28.14
CA ARG A 354 -3.25 4.78 27.46
C ARG A 354 -3.75 5.58 26.25
N VAL A 355 -4.56 4.97 25.38
CA VAL A 355 -5.10 5.66 24.20
C VAL A 355 -6.03 6.81 24.61
N SER A 356 -6.91 6.62 25.59
CA SER A 356 -7.79 7.69 26.06
C SER A 356 -7.03 8.89 26.62
N LYS A 357 -5.88 8.68 27.29
CA LYS A 357 -5.01 9.78 27.75
C LYS A 357 -4.39 10.55 26.59
N GLN A 358 -3.98 9.84 25.54
CA GLN A 358 -3.42 10.46 24.34
C GLN A 358 -4.49 11.20 23.54
N VAL A 359 -5.71 10.66 23.44
CA VAL A 359 -6.87 11.39 22.90
C VAL A 359 -7.12 12.68 23.66
N LEU A 360 -7.07 12.66 25.00
CA LEU A 360 -7.21 13.87 25.81
C LEU A 360 -6.10 14.90 25.56
N ALA A 361 -4.86 14.44 25.36
CA ALA A 361 -3.74 15.31 25.04
C ALA A 361 -3.89 15.98 23.67
N LEU A 362 -4.37 15.25 22.66
CA LEU A 362 -4.62 15.78 21.31
C LEU A 362 -5.89 16.65 21.25
N PHE A 363 -6.94 16.25 21.97
CA PHE A 363 -8.26 16.88 21.95
C PHE A 363 -8.74 17.19 23.37
N PRO A 364 -8.39 18.38 23.91
CA PRO A 364 -8.87 18.83 25.21
C PRO A 364 -10.40 18.85 25.35
N SER A 365 -11.15 18.91 24.24
CA SER A 365 -12.61 18.78 24.22
C SER A 365 -13.13 17.47 24.82
N SER A 366 -12.30 16.42 24.87
CA SER A 366 -12.65 15.16 25.54
C SER A 366 -12.59 15.22 27.07
N GLN A 367 -12.14 16.34 27.65
CA GLN A 367 -12.00 16.49 29.10
C GLN A 367 -13.34 16.33 29.84
N GLY A 368 -13.47 15.28 30.65
CA GLY A 368 -14.70 14.99 31.39
C GLY A 368 -15.77 14.28 30.56
N LEU A 369 -15.45 13.85 29.33
CA LEU A 369 -16.24 12.83 28.65
C LEU A 369 -15.91 11.45 29.22
N GLU A 370 -16.89 10.57 29.20
CA GLU A 370 -16.76 9.18 29.58
C GLU A 370 -16.69 8.30 28.33
N VAL A 371 -15.79 7.32 28.35
CA VAL A 371 -15.77 6.23 27.36
C VAL A 371 -16.88 5.26 27.74
N THR A 372 -17.99 5.29 26.99
CA THR A 372 -19.19 4.47 27.26
C THR A 372 -19.08 3.08 26.67
N TRP A 373 -18.25 2.91 25.64
CA TRP A 373 -17.96 1.63 25.02
C TRP A 373 -16.55 1.64 24.42
N SER A 374 -15.89 0.49 24.41
CA SER A 374 -14.58 0.34 23.78
C SER A 374 -14.37 -1.06 23.20
N SER A 375 -13.46 -1.14 22.23
CA SER A 375 -13.01 -2.40 21.65
C SER A 375 -11.52 -2.33 21.35
N VAL A 376 -10.82 -3.43 21.55
CA VAL A 376 -9.39 -3.58 21.23
C VAL A 376 -9.24 -4.83 20.37
N VAL A 377 -8.72 -4.65 19.16
CA VAL A 377 -8.42 -5.73 18.23
C VAL A 377 -6.92 -5.82 18.05
N LYS A 378 -6.33 -6.98 18.34
CA LYS A 378 -4.89 -7.25 18.21
C LYS A 378 -4.65 -8.24 17.10
N ILE A 379 -3.82 -7.87 16.13
CA ILE A 379 -3.40 -8.75 15.04
C ILE A 379 -1.88 -8.87 15.10
N GLY A 380 -1.37 -10.03 15.50
CA GLY A 380 0.07 -10.24 15.70
C GLY A 380 0.89 -10.33 14.41
N GLN A 381 0.26 -10.69 13.29
CA GLN A 381 0.86 -10.70 11.96
C GLN A 381 -0.19 -10.24 10.95
N SER A 382 -0.19 -8.95 10.63
CA SER A 382 -1.09 -8.33 9.66
C SER A 382 -0.49 -8.33 8.26
N LEU A 383 -0.18 -7.15 7.71
CA LEU A 383 0.57 -6.97 6.47
C LEU A 383 1.99 -7.51 6.66
N TYR A 384 2.63 -8.00 5.59
CA TYR A 384 4.05 -8.32 5.65
C TYR A 384 4.86 -7.05 5.86
N ARG A 385 5.97 -7.18 6.59
CA ARG A 385 6.91 -6.10 6.85
C ARG A 385 7.59 -5.73 5.55
N GLU A 386 7.13 -4.65 4.92
CA GLU A 386 7.66 -4.05 3.68
C GLU A 386 9.01 -3.36 3.86
N GLY A 387 9.95 -4.03 4.52
CA GLY A 387 11.30 -3.52 4.71
C GLY A 387 12.17 -3.62 3.46
N PRO A 388 13.34 -2.95 3.44
CA PRO A 388 14.32 -3.10 2.36
C PRO A 388 14.62 -4.57 2.08
N GLY A 389 14.65 -4.94 0.78
CA GLY A 389 15.00 -6.29 0.35
C GLY A 389 13.90 -7.34 0.47
N LYS A 390 12.67 -6.95 0.79
CA LYS A 390 11.56 -7.89 0.95
C LYS A 390 10.78 -8.18 -0.33
N ASP A 391 10.79 -7.24 -1.27
CA ASP A 391 10.05 -7.37 -2.53
C ASP A 391 10.42 -8.63 -3.36
N PRO A 392 11.70 -9.03 -3.49
CA PRO A 392 12.06 -10.25 -4.24
C PRO A 392 11.48 -11.56 -3.69
N PHE A 393 11.01 -11.58 -2.43
CA PHE A 393 10.43 -12.77 -1.82
C PHE A 393 8.92 -12.89 -2.05
N ARG A 394 8.28 -11.90 -2.68
CA ARG A 394 6.87 -11.94 -3.02
C ARG A 394 6.65 -12.94 -4.16
N PRO A 395 5.88 -14.02 -3.94
CA PRO A 395 5.66 -15.02 -4.99
C PRO A 395 4.71 -14.47 -6.07
N ASP A 396 4.86 -14.97 -7.29
CA ASP A 396 3.87 -14.79 -8.35
C ASP A 396 2.55 -15.50 -7.98
N GLN A 397 1.44 -15.11 -8.60
CA GLN A 397 0.16 -15.82 -8.44
C GLN A 397 0.21 -17.20 -9.13
N LYS A 398 0.98 -17.34 -10.22
CA LYS A 398 1.23 -18.62 -10.88
C LYS A 398 2.33 -19.40 -10.14
N THR A 399 2.00 -20.59 -9.64
CA THR A 399 2.96 -21.43 -8.91
C THR A 399 3.60 -22.51 -9.80
N PRO A 400 4.69 -23.16 -9.34
CA PRO A 400 5.25 -24.35 -10.00
C PRO A 400 4.29 -25.54 -10.07
N VAL A 401 3.24 -25.57 -9.25
CA VAL A 401 2.22 -26.63 -9.24
C VAL A 401 1.07 -26.20 -10.15
N LYS A 402 0.95 -26.84 -11.32
CA LYS A 402 0.15 -26.36 -12.47
C LYS A 402 -1.31 -26.02 -12.17
N ASN A 403 -1.93 -26.74 -11.23
CA ASN A 403 -3.32 -26.52 -10.83
C ASN A 403 -3.49 -25.84 -9.46
N PHE A 404 -2.43 -25.25 -8.92
CA PHE A 404 -2.44 -24.52 -7.66
C PHE A 404 -1.92 -23.08 -7.85
N PHE A 405 -2.67 -22.11 -7.35
CA PHE A 405 -2.42 -20.68 -7.53
C PHE A 405 -2.44 -19.95 -6.19
N LEU A 406 -1.76 -18.80 -6.12
CA LEU A 406 -1.76 -17.93 -4.94
C LEU A 406 -2.51 -16.64 -5.23
N ALA A 407 -3.19 -16.12 -4.21
CA ALA A 407 -3.73 -14.76 -4.21
C ALA A 407 -3.55 -14.16 -2.81
N GLY A 408 -3.47 -12.84 -2.74
CA GLY A 408 -3.21 -12.12 -1.51
C GLY A 408 -2.27 -10.95 -1.78
N SER A 409 -2.43 -9.88 -1.01
CA SER A 409 -1.69 -8.63 -1.17
C SER A 409 -0.16 -8.80 -1.05
N TYR A 410 0.30 -9.85 -0.36
CA TYR A 410 1.71 -10.25 -0.25
C TYR A 410 2.31 -10.83 -1.55
N THR A 411 1.49 -11.29 -2.49
CA THR A 411 1.95 -11.80 -3.79
C THR A 411 2.44 -10.65 -4.68
N LYS A 412 3.16 -10.96 -5.76
CA LYS A 412 3.80 -9.97 -6.64
C LYS A 412 2.78 -9.18 -7.44
N GLN A 413 2.77 -7.86 -7.24
CA GLN A 413 1.91 -6.89 -7.92
C GLN A 413 2.47 -5.46 -7.71
N ASP A 414 2.06 -4.52 -8.56
CA ASP A 414 2.67 -3.19 -8.69
C ASP A 414 2.29 -2.20 -7.57
N TYR A 415 1.42 -2.62 -6.66
CA TYR A 415 1.01 -1.91 -5.46
C TYR A 415 1.70 -2.48 -4.20
N ILE A 416 1.49 -1.80 -3.08
CA ILE A 416 1.92 -2.25 -1.75
C ILE A 416 0.97 -3.32 -1.19
N ASP A 417 1.30 -3.88 -0.03
CA ASP A 417 0.44 -4.77 0.75
C ASP A 417 -0.81 -4.01 1.25
N SER A 418 -1.83 -3.93 0.40
CA SER A 418 -3.05 -3.15 0.63
C SER A 418 -4.30 -3.86 0.11
N MET A 419 -5.47 -3.27 0.35
CA MET A 419 -6.73 -3.72 -0.26
C MET A 419 -6.71 -3.70 -1.80
N GLU A 420 -6.04 -2.70 -2.40
CA GLU A 420 -5.85 -2.65 -3.86
C GLU A 420 -4.94 -3.79 -4.31
N GLY A 421 -3.81 -4.01 -3.62
CA GLY A 421 -2.91 -5.12 -3.90
C GLY A 421 -3.60 -6.49 -3.76
N ALA A 422 -4.45 -6.65 -2.75
CA ALA A 422 -5.27 -7.86 -2.59
C ALA A 422 -6.23 -8.06 -3.78
N THR A 423 -6.89 -6.99 -4.23
CA THR A 423 -7.83 -7.04 -5.36
C THR A 423 -7.11 -7.34 -6.67
N LEU A 424 -5.97 -6.68 -6.93
CA LEU A 424 -5.14 -6.92 -8.11
C LEU A 424 -4.61 -8.36 -8.14
N SER A 425 -4.12 -8.88 -7.01
CA SER A 425 -3.64 -10.26 -6.93
C SER A 425 -4.74 -11.27 -7.24
N GLY A 426 -5.98 -11.05 -6.79
CA GLY A 426 -7.11 -11.90 -7.13
C GLY A 426 -7.44 -11.89 -8.62
N ARG A 427 -7.36 -10.72 -9.27
CA ARG A 427 -7.55 -10.59 -10.72
C ARG A 427 -6.45 -11.30 -11.50
N GLN A 428 -5.19 -11.14 -11.10
CA GLN A 428 -4.05 -11.82 -11.72
C GLN A 428 -4.14 -13.35 -11.57
N ALA A 429 -4.45 -13.85 -10.37
CA ALA A 429 -4.66 -15.28 -10.15
C ALA A 429 -5.79 -15.83 -11.03
N SER A 430 -6.91 -15.10 -11.16
CA SER A 430 -8.00 -15.47 -12.05
C SER A 430 -7.58 -15.51 -13.52
N ALA A 431 -6.75 -14.56 -13.98
CA ALA A 431 -6.24 -14.56 -15.34
C ALA A 431 -5.37 -15.80 -15.61
N PHE A 432 -4.44 -16.12 -14.71
CA PHE A 432 -3.61 -17.32 -14.85
C PHE A 432 -4.41 -18.62 -14.85
N VAL A 433 -5.49 -18.71 -14.07
CA VAL A 433 -6.39 -19.89 -14.09
C VAL A 433 -7.08 -20.02 -15.45
N CYS A 434 -7.58 -18.91 -16.01
CA CYS A 434 -8.23 -18.91 -17.33
C CYS A 434 -7.25 -19.29 -18.44
N ASP A 435 -6.04 -18.74 -18.43
CA ASP A 435 -5.00 -19.02 -19.42
C ASP A 435 -4.54 -20.49 -19.38
N ALA A 436 -4.58 -21.13 -18.20
CA ALA A 436 -4.25 -22.54 -18.02
C ALA A 436 -5.40 -23.50 -18.38
N GLY A 437 -6.55 -23.01 -18.88
CA GLY A 437 -7.79 -23.78 -19.00
C GLY A 437 -7.67 -25.09 -19.80
N GLU A 438 -6.95 -25.09 -20.91
CA GLU A 438 -6.73 -26.30 -21.73
C GLU A 438 -5.87 -27.34 -20.99
N GLU A 439 -4.80 -26.90 -20.33
CA GLU A 439 -3.92 -27.76 -19.54
C GLU A 439 -4.66 -28.35 -18.33
N LEU A 440 -5.47 -27.55 -17.63
CA LEU A 440 -6.29 -28.00 -16.50
C LEU A 440 -7.35 -29.02 -16.94
N ALA A 441 -7.98 -28.80 -18.10
CA ALA A 441 -8.95 -29.75 -18.66
C ALA A 441 -8.30 -31.08 -19.07
N ALA A 442 -7.07 -31.04 -19.60
CA ALA A 442 -6.29 -32.23 -19.92
C ALA A 442 -5.89 -32.98 -18.63
N LEU A 443 -5.41 -32.26 -17.61
CA LEU A 443 -5.06 -32.84 -16.31
C LEU A 443 -6.28 -33.54 -15.69
N ARG A 444 -7.46 -32.90 -15.66
CA ARG A 444 -8.70 -33.54 -15.17
C ARG A 444 -8.95 -34.90 -15.83
N LYS A 445 -8.80 -34.99 -17.16
CA LYS A 445 -9.00 -36.26 -17.90
C LYS A 445 -7.99 -37.32 -17.49
N GLN A 446 -6.72 -36.94 -17.32
CA GLN A 446 -5.67 -37.85 -16.85
C GLN A 446 -5.98 -38.38 -15.45
N LEU A 447 -6.38 -37.51 -14.52
CA LEU A 447 -6.71 -37.91 -13.15
C LEU A 447 -7.94 -38.82 -13.08
N ALA A 448 -8.94 -38.58 -13.91
CA ALA A 448 -10.12 -39.46 -14.02
C ALA A 448 -9.75 -40.86 -14.53
N ALA A 449 -8.83 -40.94 -15.51
CA ALA A 449 -8.35 -42.21 -16.03
C ALA A 449 -7.60 -43.02 -14.95
N ILE A 450 -6.74 -42.37 -14.16
CA ILE A 450 -6.00 -43.03 -13.06
C ILE A 450 -6.97 -43.58 -12.01
N GLN A 451 -7.95 -42.78 -11.55
CA GLN A 451 -8.96 -43.24 -10.59
C GLN A 451 -9.82 -44.39 -11.13
N SER A 452 -10.07 -44.44 -12.44
CA SER A 452 -10.81 -45.55 -13.04
C SER A 452 -10.01 -46.86 -13.05
N ILE A 453 -8.68 -46.79 -13.16
CA ILE A 453 -7.79 -47.95 -13.12
C ILE A 453 -7.66 -48.48 -11.69
N ASP A 454 -7.53 -47.59 -10.70
CA ASP A 454 -7.45 -48.00 -9.28
C ASP A 454 -8.75 -48.67 -8.80
N ASN A 455 -9.91 -48.23 -9.29
CA ASN A 455 -11.19 -48.88 -8.97
C ASN A 455 -11.38 -50.26 -9.63
N ILE A 456 -10.65 -50.57 -10.71
CA ILE A 456 -10.66 -51.92 -11.33
C ILE A 456 -9.79 -52.90 -10.54
N GLY A 457 -8.83 -52.41 -9.73
CA GLY A 457 -7.95 -53.23 -8.90
C GLY A 457 -8.54 -53.70 -7.55
N VAL A 458 -9.81 -53.36 -7.25
CA VAL A 458 -10.47 -53.65 -5.95
C VAL A 458 -11.68 -54.59 -6.08
N ASP A 459 -11.96 -55.14 -7.27
CA ASP A 459 -12.97 -56.20 -7.41
C ASP A 459 -12.39 -57.58 -7.01
N GLU A 460 -12.82 -58.02 -5.82
CA GLU A 460 -12.95 -59.41 -5.36
C GLU A 460 -11.81 -60.39 -5.70
N LEU A 461 -10.84 -60.51 -4.79
CA LEU A 461 -10.36 -61.83 -4.37
C LEU A 461 -11.53 -62.57 -3.73
N SER A 462 -12.34 -63.21 -4.57
CA SER A 462 -13.27 -64.25 -4.15
C SER A 462 -12.45 -65.39 -3.56
N LEU A 463 -12.71 -65.65 -2.28
CA LEU A 463 -12.28 -66.85 -1.57
C LEU A 463 -12.78 -68.08 -2.34
N VAL A 464 -11.86 -69.02 -2.61
CA VAL A 464 -12.14 -70.44 -2.43
C VAL A 464 -11.48 -70.84 -1.12
#